data_AF-A0A832WUL3-F1
#
_entry.id   AF-A0A832WUL3-F1
#
_cell.length_a   1.000
_cell.length_b   1.000
_cell.length_c   1.000
_cell.angle_alpha   90.00
_cell.angle_beta   90.00
_cell.angle_gamma   90.00
#
_symmetry.space_group_name_H-M   'P 1'
#
loop_
_entity.id
_entity.type
_entity.pdbx_description
1 polymer ?
#
loop_
_entity_poly.entity_id
_entity_poly.type
_entity_poly.pdbx_seq_one_letter_code
_entity_poly.pdbx_strand_id
1 'polypeptide(L)' 'MKVIIDTNGFMIPVQFGVDIFEELKRLGFNEFYVPEAVVFEIEKLIKREKGSNRTAAKVARSMMDRC' A
#
# COMPACT_ATOMS: atom_id res chain seq x y z
N MET A 1 -3.37 18.01 -0.70
CA MET A 1 -3.46 17.65 0.73
C MET A 1 -2.58 16.43 0.98
N LYS A 2 -1.95 16.34 2.15
CA LYS A 2 -1.02 15.25 2.50
C LYS A 2 -1.77 14.08 3.13
N VAL A 3 -1.34 12.85 2.87
CA VAL A 3 -1.87 11.63 3.51
C VAL A 3 -0.74 10.68 3.87
N ILE A 4 -0.87 10.05 5.03
CA ILE A 4 0.01 8.98 5.48
C ILE A 4 -0.75 7.66 5.26
N ILE A 5 -0.14 6.72 4.55
CA ILE A 5 -0.76 5.45 4.20
C ILE A 5 -0.21 4.36 5.12
N ASP A 6 -1.10 3.63 5.78
CA ASP A 6 -0.76 2.48 6.62
C ASP A 6 -0.67 1.18 5.81
N THR A 7 -0.31 0.08 6.45
CA THR A 7 -0.22 -1.24 5.81
C THR A 7 -1.53 -1.65 5.15
N ASN A 8 -2.68 -1.44 5.82
CA ASN A 8 -3.98 -1.82 5.28
C ASN A 8 -4.39 -0.94 4.10
N GLY A 9 -4.04 0.35 4.12
CA GLY A 9 -4.24 1.30 3.03
C GLY A 9 -3.57 0.88 1.72
N PHE A 10 -2.50 0.09 1.77
CA PHE A 10 -1.95 -0.55 0.57
C PHE A 10 -2.53 -1.95 0.30
N MET A 11 -2.71 -2.77 1.34
CA MET A 11 -3.10 -4.17 1.18
C MET A 11 -4.53 -4.36 0.69
N ILE A 12 -5.49 -3.65 1.29
CA ILE A 12 -6.91 -3.81 1.01
C ILE A 12 -7.23 -3.43 -0.44
N PRO A 13 -6.83 -2.25 -0.96
CA PRO A 13 -7.14 -1.88 -2.34
C PRO A 13 -6.67 -2.90 -3.38
N VAL A 14 -5.49 -3.50 -3.17
CA VAL A 14 -4.97 -4.55 -4.06
C VAL A 14 -5.87 -5.78 -4.07
N GLN A 15 -6.40 -6.20 -2.93
CA GLN A 15 -7.32 -7.34 -2.84
C GLN A 15 -8.64 -7.11 -3.58
N PHE A 16 -9.06 -5.85 -3.72
CA PHE A 16 -10.29 -5.45 -4.42
C PHE A 16 -10.02 -4.91 -5.84
N GLY A 17 -8.77 -4.88 -6.31
CA GLY A 17 -8.42 -4.36 -7.63
C GLY A 17 -8.59 -2.84 -7.79
N VAL A 18 -8.42 -2.09 -6.70
CA VAL A 18 -8.56 -0.63 -6.66
C VAL A 18 -7.19 0.04 -6.68
N ASP A 19 -7.00 1.06 -7.53
CA ASP A 19 -5.83 1.94 -7.46
C ASP A 19 -6.05 3.02 -6.39
N ILE A 20 -5.42 2.82 -5.23
CA ILE A 20 -5.54 3.73 -4.10
C ILE A 20 -5.06 5.15 -4.40
N PHE A 21 -4.09 5.33 -5.29
CA PHE A 21 -3.56 6.66 -5.60
C PHE A 21 -4.53 7.46 -6.45
N GLU A 22 -5.20 6.84 -7.40
CA GLU A 22 -6.26 7.49 -8.18
C GLU A 22 -7.45 7.86 -7.29
N GLU A 23 -7.85 6.99 -6.37
CA GLU A 23 -8.92 7.30 -5.41
C GLU A 23 -8.55 8.42 -4.44
N LEU A 24 -7.32 8.43 -3.90
CA LEU A 24 -6.84 9.50 -3.04
C LEU A 24 -6.73 10.85 -3.80
N LYS A 25 -6.27 10.84 -5.06
CA LYS A 25 -6.29 12.03 -5.92
C LYS A 25 -7.70 12.55 -6.17
N ARG A 26 -8.66 11.66 -6.44
CA ARG A 26 -10.09 12.01 -6.61
C ARG A 26 -10.66 12.69 -5.37
N LEU A 27 -10.14 12.36 -4.18
CA LEU A 27 -10.49 12.97 -2.89
C LEU A 27 -9.66 14.24 -2.56
N GLY A 28 -8.72 14.66 -3.42
CA GLY A 28 -7.91 15.88 -3.23
C GLY A 28 -6.57 15.68 -2.50
N PHE A 29 -6.16 14.43 -2.26
CA PHE A 29 -4.83 14.11 -1.75
C PHE A 29 -3.83 13.93 -2.89
N ASN A 30 -2.71 14.64 -2.82
CA ASN A 30 -1.70 14.68 -3.90
C ASN A 30 -0.26 14.50 -3.41
N GLU A 31 -0.06 14.38 -2.09
CA GLU A 31 1.22 14.10 -1.46
C GLU A 31 1.03 12.86 -0.58
N PHE A 32 1.74 11.78 -0.92
CA PHE A 32 1.63 10.48 -0.26
C PHE A 32 2.88 10.22 0.57
N TYR A 33 2.69 9.75 1.80
CA TYR A 33 3.78 9.41 2.69
C TYR A 33 3.57 8.00 3.23
N VAL A 34 4.66 7.22 3.27
CA VAL A 34 4.68 5.92 3.90
C VAL A 34 5.71 5.93 5.03
N PRO A 35 5.33 5.63 6.29
CA PRO A 35 6.29 5.46 7.37
C PRO A 35 7.19 4.26 7.11
N GLU A 36 8.47 4.35 7.49
CA GLU A 36 9.43 3.24 7.33
C GLU A 36 8.94 1.95 8.04
N ALA A 37 8.26 2.10 9.18
CA ALA A 37 7.65 1.00 9.91
C ALA A 37 6.62 0.20 9.07
N VAL A 38 5.87 0.87 8.19
CA VAL A 38 4.90 0.24 7.28
C VAL A 38 5.61 -0.55 6.19
N VAL A 39 6.73 -0.01 5.67
CA VAL A 39 7.57 -0.73 4.71
C VAL A 39 8.08 -2.04 5.32
N PHE A 40 8.58 -2.00 6.56
CA PHE A 40 9.04 -3.19 7.27
C PHE A 40 7.93 -4.20 7.56
N GLU A 41 6.71 -3.74 7.87
CA GLU A 41 5.56 -4.61 8.08
C GLU A 41 5.20 -5.37 6.80
N ILE A 42 5.14 -4.68 5.66
CA ILE A 42 4.86 -5.29 4.36
C ILE A 42 5.95 -6.29 3.96
N GLU A 43 7.21 -5.97 4.19
CA GLU A 43 8.30 -6.93 3.94
C GLU A 43 8.20 -8.19 4.81
N LYS A 44 7.71 -8.08 6.05
CA LYS A 44 7.39 -9.23 6.90
C LYS A 44 6.22 -10.03 6.34
N LEU A 45 5.16 -9.37 5.84
CA LEU A 45 4.03 -10.05 5.19
C LEU A 45 4.47 -10.83 3.95
N ILE A 46 5.33 -10.26 3.10
CA ILE A 46 5.89 -10.95 1.92
C ILE A 46 6.61 -12.25 2.30
N LYS A 47 7.26 -12.28 3.46
CA LYS A 47 8.01 -13.44 3.97
C LYS A 47 7.11 -14.48 4.65
N ARG A 48 6.07 -14.05 5.37
CA ARG A 48 5.20 -14.92 6.20
C ARG A 48 4.00 -15.49 5.44
N GLU A 49 3.38 -14.67 4.60
CA GLU A 49 2.12 -15.02 3.92
C GLU A 49 2.35 -15.89 2.68
N LYS A 50 1.28 -16.55 2.23
CA LYS A 50 1.24 -17.35 1.00
C LYS A 50 0.05 -16.97 0.13
N GLY A 51 0.03 -17.45 -1.11
CA GLY A 51 -1.09 -17.24 -2.03
C GLY A 51 -1.38 -15.76 -2.31
N SER A 52 -2.67 -15.41 -2.33
CA SER A 52 -3.18 -14.07 -2.64
C SER A 52 -2.63 -12.99 -1.70
N ASN A 53 -2.51 -13.27 -0.40
CA ASN A 53 -1.98 -12.32 0.57
C ASN A 53 -0.52 -11.95 0.27
N ARG A 54 0.31 -12.94 -0.09
CA ARG A 54 1.70 -12.69 -0.47
C ARG A 54 1.77 -11.87 -1.75
N THR A 55 0.90 -12.15 -2.72
CA THR A 55 0.81 -11.37 -3.96
C THR A 55 0.40 -9.93 -3.66
N ALA A 56 -0.61 -9.72 -2.82
CA ALA A 56 -1.04 -8.39 -2.41
C ALA A 56 0.09 -7.61 -1.74
N ALA A 57 0.83 -8.24 -0.81
CA ALA A 57 1.96 -7.61 -0.14
C ALA A 57 3.10 -7.23 -1.10
N LYS A 58 3.37 -8.05 -2.13
CA LYS A 58 4.37 -7.72 -3.16
C LYS A 58 3.94 -6.51 -4.01
N VAL A 59 2.67 -6.47 -4.42
CA VAL A 59 2.12 -5.33 -5.17
C VAL A 59 2.15 -4.07 -4.30
N ALA A 60 1.69 -4.17 -3.05
CA ALA A 60 1.75 -3.08 -2.07
C ALA A 60 3.18 -2.54 -1.89
N ARG A 61 4.20 -3.42 -1.82
CA ARG A 61 5.61 -2.98 -1.73
C ARG A 61 6.07 -2.19 -2.96
N SER A 62 5.61 -2.55 -4.16
CA SER A 62 5.92 -1.82 -5.40
C SER A 62 5.20 -0.47 -5.50
N MET A 63 4.02 -0.35 -4.87
CA MET A 63 3.26 0.91 -4.82
C MET A 63 3.98 1.99 -4.00
N MET A 64 4.74 1.59 -2.99
CA MET A 64 5.48 2.50 -2.10
C MET A 64 6.54 3.33 -2.84
N ASP A 65 7.00 2.90 -4.02
CA ASP A 65 7.94 3.67 -4.85
C ASP A 65 7.31 4.98 -5.42
N ARG A 66 5.99 5.13 -5.27
CA ARG A 66 5.22 6.33 -5.63
C ARG A 66 5.04 7.32 -4.47
N CYS A 67 5.63 7.04 -3.31
CA CYS A 67 5.56 7.84 -2.08
C CYS A 67 6.92 8.48 -1.77
#